data_AF-A0A2M8P9C1-F1
#
_entry.id   AF-A0A2M8P9C1-F1
#
_cell.length_a   1.000
_cell.length_b   1.000
_cell.length_c   1.000
_cell.angle_alpha   90.00
_cell.angle_beta   90.00
_cell.angle_gamma   90.00
#
_symmetry.space_group_name_H-M   'P 1'
#
loop_
_entity.id
_entity.type
_entity.pdbx_description
1 polymer ?
#
loop_
_entity_poly.entity_id
_entity_poly.type
_entity_poly.pdbx_seq_one_letter_code
_entity_poly.pdbx_strand_id
1 'polypeptide(L)'
;VLGIFVLAFFAARRQLAHAILSVFLKFLPFLERLGMRSLVDKVLDGIAPLGSTRGVSYAVWWSLWSWVASIVAGYVLLFAFYDQPNWAAALLMIAAAALAVALPAVPGSVGPFEAAIIVGLQLSGMVDPANGLPQERAFAFAVVL
;
A
#
# COMPACT_ATOMS: atom_id res chain seq x y z
N VAL A 1 -0.44 -7.07 9.96
CA VAL A 1 -0.99 -8.45 9.98
C VAL A 1 -2.07 -8.63 11.05
N LEU A 2 -1.78 -8.40 12.34
CA LEU A 2 -2.76 -8.57 13.43
C LEU A 2 -4.05 -7.77 13.23
N GLY A 3 -3.95 -6.50 12.82
CA GLY A 3 -5.12 -5.65 12.55
C GLY A 3 -6.06 -6.19 11.46
N ILE A 4 -5.52 -6.84 10.42
CA ILE A 4 -6.33 -7.45 9.35
C ILE A 4 -7.14 -8.62 9.90
N PHE A 5 -6.54 -9.46 10.74
CA PHE A 5 -7.25 -10.57 11.39
C PHE A 5 -8.32 -10.08 12.37
N VAL A 6 -8.02 -9.03 13.15
CA VAL A 6 -9.00 -8.41 14.06
C VAL A 6 -10.18 -7.82 13.27
N LEU A 7 -9.90 -7.08 12.20
CA LEU A 7 -10.93 -6.51 11.33
C LEU A 7 -11.76 -7.60 10.63
N ALA A 8 -11.12 -8.64 10.09
CA ALA A 8 -11.82 -9.77 9.47
C ALA A 8 -12.72 -10.51 10.48
N PHE A 9 -12.25 -10.68 11.73
CA PHE A 9 -13.05 -11.27 12.80
C PHE A 9 -14.28 -10.42 13.15
N PHE A 10 -14.12 -9.10 13.28
CA PHE A 10 -15.25 -8.18 13.52
C PHE A 10 -16.20 -8.08 12.33
N ALA A 11 -15.67 -8.13 11.10
CA ALA A 11 -16.47 -8.19 9.87
C ALA A 11 -17.36 -9.43 9.83
N ALA A 12 -16.81 -10.58 10.21
CA ALA A 12 -17.53 -11.85 10.29
C ALA A 12 -18.53 -11.89 11.47
N ARG A 13 -18.33 -11.06 12.51
CA ARG A 13 -19.16 -11.01 13.72
C ARG A 13 -19.68 -9.61 14.01
N ARG A 14 -20.47 -9.06 13.08
CA ARG A 14 -21.09 -7.71 13.20
C ARG A 14 -21.80 -7.47 14.55
N GLN A 15 -22.47 -8.50 15.10
CA GLN A 15 -23.12 -8.39 16.42
C GLN A 15 -22.13 -8.06 17.56
N LEU A 16 -20.91 -8.61 17.54
CA LEU A 16 -19.90 -8.26 18.55
C LEU A 16 -19.39 -6.83 18.38
N ALA A 17 -19.23 -6.36 17.13
CA ALA A 17 -18.84 -4.98 16.86
C ALA A 17 -19.88 -3.98 17.42
N HIS A 18 -21.17 -4.24 17.20
CA HIS A 18 -22.24 -3.42 17.76
C HIS A 18 -22.36 -3.53 19.28
N ALA A 19 -22.12 -4.72 19.86
CA ALA A 19 -22.13 -4.91 21.31
C ALA A 19 -21.02 -4.09 21.99
N ILE A 20 -19.78 -4.17 21.48
CA ILE A 20 -18.65 -3.39 22.01
C ILE A 20 -18.89 -1.90 21.83
N LEU A 21 -19.39 -1.48 20.65
CA LEU A 21 -19.73 -0.07 20.42
C LEU A 21 -20.80 0.40 21.42
N SER A 22 -21.83 -0.40 21.68
CA SER A 22 -22.88 -0.03 22.64
C SER A 22 -22.37 0.11 24.07
N VAL A 23 -21.38 -0.69 24.47
CA VAL A 23 -20.71 -0.55 25.78
C VAL A 23 -19.89 0.74 25.80
N PHE A 24 -19.09 1.01 24.76
CA PHE A 24 -18.29 2.24 24.67
C PHE A 24 -19.14 3.51 24.64
N LEU A 25 -20.24 3.52 23.90
CA LEU A 25 -21.17 4.66 23.83
C LEU A 25 -21.84 4.95 25.18
N LYS A 26 -22.05 3.93 26.02
CA LYS A 26 -22.54 4.14 27.41
C LYS A 26 -21.53 4.89 28.28
N PHE A 27 -20.24 4.65 28.09
CA PHE A 27 -19.17 5.33 28.85
C PHE A 27 -18.82 6.70 28.26
N LEU A 28 -18.98 6.90 26.96
CA LEU A 28 -18.61 8.12 26.25
C LEU A 28 -19.77 8.61 25.36
N PRO A 29 -20.86 9.14 25.94
CA PRO A 29 -22.07 9.52 25.20
C PRO A 29 -21.84 10.65 24.18
N PHE A 30 -20.76 11.42 24.29
CA PHE A 30 -20.41 12.46 23.30
C PHE A 30 -20.10 11.86 21.91
N LEU A 31 -19.60 10.62 21.84
CA LEU A 31 -19.28 9.95 20.58
C LEU A 31 -20.54 9.58 19.78
N GLU A 32 -21.70 9.44 20.43
CA GLU A 32 -22.96 9.18 19.73
C GLU A 32 -23.39 10.39 18.90
N ARG A 33 -23.07 11.62 19.36
CA ARG A 33 -23.33 12.87 18.64
C ARG A 33 -22.47 13.01 17.37
N LEU A 34 -21.36 12.29 17.28
CA LEU A 34 -20.46 12.26 16.11
C LEU A 34 -20.88 11.22 15.05
N GLY A 35 -22.01 10.53 15.21
CA GLY A 35 -22.49 9.55 14.25
C GLY A 35 -21.67 8.27 14.22
N MET A 36 -21.00 7.91 15.33
CA MET A 36 -20.07 6.78 15.41
C MET A 36 -20.70 5.43 14.99
N ARG A 37 -22.01 5.24 15.22
CA ARG A 37 -22.76 4.07 14.73
C ARG A 37 -22.71 3.96 13.20
N SER A 38 -23.00 5.06 12.50
CA SER A 38 -22.94 5.10 11.03
C SER A 38 -21.53 4.90 10.50
N LEU A 39 -20.51 5.42 11.19
CA LEU A 39 -19.12 5.18 10.82
C LEU A 39 -18.76 3.70 10.94
N VAL A 40 -19.14 3.05 12.04
CA VAL A 40 -18.93 1.61 12.24
C VAL A 40 -19.68 0.78 11.19
N ASP A 41 -20.92 1.13 10.87
CA ASP A 41 -21.68 0.46 9.80
C ASP A 41 -20.95 0.54 8.46
N LYS A 42 -20.53 1.75 8.05
CA LYS A 42 -19.77 1.98 6.81
C LYS A 42 -18.46 1.20 6.78
N VAL A 43 -17.74 1.16 7.91
CA VAL A 43 -16.49 0.38 8.02
C VAL A 43 -16.79 -1.11 7.88
N LEU A 44 -17.78 -1.63 8.61
CA LEU A 44 -18.20 -3.04 8.56
C LEU A 44 -18.71 -3.46 7.17
N ASP A 45 -19.36 -2.57 6.45
CA ASP A 45 -19.76 -2.76 5.06
C ASP A 45 -18.54 -2.81 4.13
N GLY A 46 -17.59 -1.89 4.30
CA GLY A 46 -16.35 -1.87 3.51
C GLY A 46 -15.48 -3.12 3.68
N ILE A 47 -15.45 -3.70 4.89
CA ILE A 47 -14.69 -4.93 5.16
C ILE A 47 -15.53 -6.21 5.08
N ALA A 48 -16.83 -6.12 4.79
CA ALA A 48 -17.73 -7.26 4.68
C ALA A 48 -17.23 -8.37 3.73
N PRO A 49 -16.62 -8.06 2.56
CA PRO A 49 -16.09 -9.09 1.68
C PRO A 49 -15.02 -9.97 2.35
N LEU A 50 -14.25 -9.42 3.30
CA LEU A 50 -13.21 -10.14 4.04
C LEU A 50 -13.78 -11.16 5.04
N GLY A 51 -15.09 -11.11 5.33
CA GLY A 51 -15.78 -12.08 6.18
C GLY A 51 -16.00 -13.45 5.52
N SER A 52 -15.69 -13.58 4.22
CA SER A 52 -15.83 -14.83 3.47
C SER A 52 -14.49 -15.26 2.85
N THR A 53 -14.22 -16.57 2.82
CA THR A 53 -13.01 -17.12 2.17
C THR A 53 -12.91 -16.72 0.70
N ARG A 54 -14.06 -16.67 0.01
CA ARG A 54 -14.14 -16.25 -1.40
C ARG A 54 -13.83 -14.76 -1.58
N GLY A 55 -14.31 -13.89 -0.70
CA GLY A 55 -14.00 -12.46 -0.79
C GLY A 55 -12.54 -12.17 -0.44
N VAL A 56 -11.97 -12.87 0.54
CA VAL A 56 -10.53 -12.81 0.83
C VAL A 56 -9.71 -13.28 -0.37
N SER A 57 -10.08 -14.39 -1.03
CA SER A 57 -9.32 -14.87 -2.19
C SER A 57 -9.37 -13.88 -3.36
N TYR A 58 -10.52 -13.27 -3.65
CA TYR A 58 -10.59 -12.20 -4.66
C TYR A 58 -9.76 -10.98 -4.29
N ALA A 59 -9.75 -10.55 -3.01
CA ALA A 59 -8.95 -9.43 -2.56
C ALA A 59 -7.45 -9.70 -2.72
N VAL A 60 -6.98 -10.89 -2.32
CA VAL A 60 -5.59 -11.31 -2.50
C VAL A 60 -5.24 -11.40 -3.97
N TRP A 61 -6.12 -12.00 -4.78
CA TRP A 61 -5.92 -12.14 -6.22
C TRP A 61 -5.78 -10.78 -6.90
N TRP A 62 -6.68 -9.85 -6.61
CA TRP A 62 -6.65 -8.50 -7.18
C TRP A 62 -5.43 -7.70 -6.70
N SER A 63 -5.04 -7.87 -5.43
CA SER A 63 -3.83 -7.25 -4.88
C SER A 63 -2.58 -7.75 -5.60
N LEU A 64 -2.49 -9.06 -5.85
CA LEU A 64 -1.37 -9.66 -6.59
C LEU A 64 -1.30 -9.12 -8.02
N TRP A 65 -2.44 -9.03 -8.72
CA TRP A 65 -2.49 -8.46 -10.06
C TRP A 65 -2.11 -6.98 -10.09
N SER A 66 -2.51 -6.20 -9.08
CA SER A 66 -2.09 -4.81 -8.95
C SER A 66 -0.58 -4.69 -8.76
N TRP A 67 0.04 -5.58 -7.99
CA TRP A 67 1.50 -5.64 -7.84
C TRP A 67 2.20 -6.00 -9.14
N VAL A 68 1.72 -7.03 -9.84
CA VAL A 68 2.25 -7.42 -11.16
C VAL A 68 2.15 -6.27 -12.14
N ALA A 69 1.00 -5.60 -12.21
CA ALA A 69 0.80 -4.43 -13.08
C ALA A 69 1.79 -3.30 -12.74
N SER A 70 2.03 -3.04 -11.45
CA SER A 70 2.99 -2.02 -11.00
C SER A 70 4.42 -2.36 -11.39
N ILE A 71 4.83 -3.63 -11.23
CA ILE A 71 6.16 -4.11 -11.63
C ILE A 71 6.33 -4.00 -13.15
N VAL A 72 5.33 -4.43 -13.92
CA VAL A 72 5.37 -4.38 -15.39
C VAL A 72 5.39 -2.94 -15.88
N ALA A 73 4.55 -2.05 -15.34
CA ALA A 73 4.53 -0.64 -15.69
C ALA A 73 5.89 0.02 -15.39
N GLY A 74 6.43 -0.22 -14.18
CA GLY A 74 7.75 0.27 -13.81
C GLY A 74 8.88 -0.27 -14.69
N TYR A 75 8.85 -1.56 -15.02
CA TYR A 75 9.83 -2.17 -15.91
C TYR A 75 9.77 -1.60 -17.33
N VAL A 76 8.58 -1.41 -17.88
CA VAL A 76 8.39 -0.77 -19.19
C VAL A 76 8.89 0.66 -19.17
N LEU A 77 8.60 1.42 -18.10
CA LEU A 77 9.06 2.80 -17.96
C LEU A 77 10.59 2.90 -17.90
N LEU A 78 11.28 1.90 -17.34
CA LEU A 78 12.76 1.93 -17.28
C LEU A 78 13.40 2.02 -18.67
N PHE A 79 12.80 1.46 -19.71
CA PHE A 79 13.30 1.59 -21.09
C PHE A 79 13.31 3.04 -21.60
N ALA A 80 12.55 3.95 -20.98
CA ALA A 80 12.59 5.37 -21.36
C ALA A 80 13.82 6.12 -20.81
N PHE A 81 14.51 5.55 -19.81
CA PHE A 81 15.63 6.20 -19.11
C PHE A 81 16.93 5.41 -19.15
N TYR A 82 16.85 4.09 -19.39
CA TYR A 82 17.97 3.17 -19.37
C TYR A 82 17.97 2.26 -20.59
N ASP A 83 19.14 2.08 -21.20
CA ASP A 83 19.29 1.25 -22.41
C ASP A 83 19.18 -0.25 -22.11
N GLN A 84 19.63 -0.67 -20.92
CA GLN A 84 19.58 -2.06 -20.47
C GLN A 84 18.90 -2.18 -19.10
N PRO A 85 17.57 -2.07 -19.04
CA PRO A 85 16.84 -2.29 -17.81
C PRO A 85 16.88 -3.76 -17.41
N ASN A 86 16.77 -4.01 -16.10
CA ASN A 86 16.76 -5.36 -15.56
C ASN A 86 15.58 -5.55 -14.58
N TRP A 87 15.13 -6.80 -14.43
CA TRP A 87 13.97 -7.12 -13.58
C TRP A 87 14.24 -6.91 -12.09
N ALA A 88 15.49 -7.07 -11.65
CA ALA A 88 15.84 -6.83 -10.25
C ALA A 88 15.61 -5.37 -9.87
N ALA A 89 15.88 -4.43 -10.78
CA ALA A 89 15.60 -3.01 -10.60
C ALA A 89 14.11 -2.74 -10.41
N ALA A 90 13.26 -3.28 -11.29
CA ALA A 90 11.82 -3.10 -11.20
C ALA A 90 11.23 -3.71 -9.93
N LEU A 91 11.70 -4.90 -9.54
CA LEU A 91 11.25 -5.57 -8.32
C LEU A 91 11.70 -4.81 -7.06
N LEU A 92 12.97 -4.42 -6.98
CA LEU A 92 13.52 -3.72 -5.81
C LEU A 92 12.92 -2.33 -5.64
N MET A 93 12.76 -1.55 -6.71
CA MET A 93 12.18 -0.21 -6.62
C MET A 93 10.72 -0.25 -6.20
N ILE A 94 9.90 -1.16 -6.75
CA ILE A 94 8.48 -1.27 -6.40
C ILE A 94 8.32 -1.81 -4.98
N ALA A 95 9.14 -2.78 -4.56
CA ALA A 95 9.13 -3.29 -3.20
C ALA A 95 9.54 -2.21 -2.18
N ALA A 96 10.59 -1.44 -2.47
CA ALA A 96 11.05 -0.35 -1.62
C ALA A 96 9.99 0.76 -1.53
N ALA A 97 9.39 1.16 -2.65
CA ALA A 97 8.33 2.15 -2.70
C ALA A 97 7.10 1.72 -1.89
N ALA A 98 6.69 0.45 -2.01
CA ALA A 98 5.57 -0.09 -1.23
C ALA A 98 5.83 -0.04 0.29
N LEU A 99 7.07 -0.31 0.72
CA LEU A 99 7.47 -0.19 2.13
C LEU A 99 7.48 1.27 2.60
N ALA A 100 7.93 2.19 1.77
CA ALA A 100 7.94 3.63 2.08
C ALA A 100 6.52 4.16 2.26
N VAL A 101 5.60 3.83 1.34
CA VAL A 101 4.19 4.27 1.39
C VAL A 101 3.42 3.61 2.54
N ALA A 102 3.83 2.42 2.97
CA ALA A 102 3.20 1.75 4.12
C ALA A 102 3.41 2.50 5.44
N LEU A 103 4.44 3.35 5.54
CA LEU A 103 4.67 4.21 6.69
C LEU A 103 4.00 5.57 6.42
N PRO A 104 2.95 5.95 7.19
CA PRO A 104 2.26 7.22 7.01
C PRO A 104 3.11 8.37 7.59
N ALA A 105 4.25 8.67 6.96
CA ALA A 105 5.18 9.70 7.39
C ALA A 105 4.75 11.10 6.92
N VAL A 106 4.25 11.21 5.68
CA VAL A 106 3.83 12.46 5.05
C VAL A 106 2.61 12.24 4.12
N PRO A 107 1.75 13.25 3.91
CA PRO A 107 0.64 13.16 2.96
C PRO A 107 1.13 12.77 1.57
N GLY A 108 0.57 11.69 1.02
CA GLY A 108 0.93 11.18 -0.31
C GLY A 108 2.32 10.53 -0.42
N SER A 109 3.07 10.40 0.68
CA SER A 109 4.43 9.81 0.68
C SER A 109 5.44 10.50 -0.27
N VAL A 110 5.21 11.77 -0.62
CA VAL A 110 6.11 12.57 -1.45
C VAL A 110 7.42 12.82 -0.72
N GLY A 111 8.54 12.51 -1.36
CA GLY A 111 9.88 12.43 -0.78
C GLY A 111 10.29 10.99 -0.48
N PRO A 112 9.66 10.29 0.50
CA PRO A 112 9.99 8.90 0.80
C PRO A 112 9.78 7.94 -0.38
N PHE A 113 8.78 8.16 -1.21
CA PHE A 113 8.52 7.33 -2.39
C PHE A 113 9.67 7.44 -3.41
N GLU A 114 10.04 8.66 -3.78
CA GLU A 114 11.10 8.95 -4.74
C GLU A 114 12.46 8.47 -4.21
N ALA A 115 12.72 8.70 -2.91
CA ALA A 115 13.91 8.19 -2.24
C ALA A 115 13.97 6.65 -2.29
N ALA A 116 12.87 5.96 -2.06
CA ALA A 116 12.81 4.51 -2.10
C ALA A 116 13.04 3.94 -3.52
N ILE A 117 12.52 4.62 -4.56
CA ILE A 117 12.80 4.25 -5.95
C ILE A 117 14.29 4.38 -6.25
N ILE A 118 14.90 5.53 -5.91
CA ILE A 118 16.33 5.77 -6.15
C ILE A 118 17.19 4.72 -5.43
N VAL A 119 16.85 4.39 -4.17
CA VAL A 119 17.53 3.32 -3.42
C VAL A 119 17.37 1.96 -4.11
N GLY A 120 16.17 1.62 -4.59
CA GLY A 120 15.95 0.37 -5.34
C GLY A 120 16.77 0.29 -6.64
N LEU A 121 16.88 1.40 -7.36
CA LEU A 121 17.72 1.51 -8.56
C LEU A 121 19.22 1.43 -8.23
N GLN A 122 19.67 2.03 -7.13
CA GLN A 122 21.05 1.91 -6.66
C GLN A 122 21.40 0.46 -6.29
N LEU A 123 20.54 -0.19 -5.49
CA LEU A 123 20.76 -1.57 -5.05
C LEU A 123 20.71 -2.61 -6.19
N SER A 124 20.03 -2.28 -7.28
CA SER A 124 19.99 -3.11 -8.49
C SER A 124 21.12 -2.83 -9.48
N GLY A 125 22.03 -1.89 -9.16
CA GLY A 125 23.14 -1.51 -10.03
C GLY A 125 22.75 -0.62 -11.22
N MET A 126 21.52 -0.09 -11.24
CA MET A 126 21.05 0.83 -12.28
C MET A 126 21.55 2.27 -12.08
N VAL A 127 22.13 2.57 -10.93
CA VAL A 127 22.83 3.83 -10.64
C VAL A 127 24.28 3.48 -10.35
N ASP A 128 25.17 3.84 -11.26
CA ASP A 128 26.60 3.60 -11.09
C ASP A 128 27.41 4.78 -11.66
N PRO A 129 28.03 5.59 -10.78
CA PRO A 129 28.93 6.67 -11.18
C PRO A 129 30.11 6.20 -12.02
N ALA A 130 30.57 4.95 -11.84
CA ALA A 130 31.69 4.38 -12.58
C ALA A 130 31.34 4.03 -14.04
N ASN A 131 30.06 3.77 -14.32
CA ASN A 131 29.54 3.47 -15.67
C ASN A 131 28.90 4.70 -16.35
N GLY A 132 29.05 5.89 -15.77
CA GLY A 132 28.50 7.12 -16.33
C GLY A 132 26.97 7.19 -16.32
N LEU A 133 26.31 6.43 -15.42
CA LEU A 133 24.87 6.50 -15.19
C LEU A 133 24.59 7.47 -14.06
N PRO A 134 24.16 8.71 -14.37
CA PRO A 134 24.19 9.75 -13.37
C PRO A 134 22.87 9.79 -12.59
N GLN A 135 22.95 10.25 -11.33
CA GLN A 135 21.86 10.20 -10.37
C GLN A 135 20.61 10.97 -10.84
N GLU A 136 20.76 11.94 -11.74
CA GLU A 136 19.65 12.67 -12.36
C GLU A 136 18.67 11.78 -13.13
N ARG A 137 19.11 10.68 -13.76
CA ARG A 137 18.19 9.77 -14.47
C ARG A 137 17.28 9.02 -13.49
N ALA A 138 17.84 8.59 -12.36
CA ALA A 138 17.08 7.93 -11.31
C ALA A 138 16.06 8.87 -10.68
N PHE A 139 16.43 10.15 -10.48
CA PHE A 139 15.51 11.16 -9.99
C PHE A 139 14.40 11.47 -11.01
N ALA A 140 14.75 11.69 -12.29
CA ALA A 140 13.77 11.95 -13.34
C ALA A 140 12.78 10.78 -13.51
N PHE A 141 13.29 9.54 -13.43
CA PHE A 141 12.45 8.34 -13.42
C PHE A 141 11.50 8.32 -12.22
N ALA A 142 12.00 8.58 -11.00
CA ALA A 142 11.21 8.53 -9.77
C ALA A 142 10.06 9.54 -9.74
N VAL A 143 10.21 10.67 -10.42
CA VAL A 143 9.16 11.70 -10.54
C VAL A 143 8.08 11.32 -11.58
N VAL A 144 8.42 10.48 -12.55
CA VAL A 144 7.51 10.10 -13.66
C VAL A 144 6.70 8.83 -13.37
N LEU A 145 7.25 7.92 -12.56
CA LEU A 145 6.61 6.65 -12.20
C LEU A 145 5.32 6.84 -11.37
#